data_AF-A0A956LM42-F1
#
_entry.id   AF-A0A956LM42-F1
#
_cell.length_a   1.000
_cell.length_b   1.000
_cell.length_c   1.000
_cell.angle_alpha   90.00
_cell.angle_beta   90.00
_cell.angle_gamma   90.00
#
_symmetry.space_group_name_H-M   'P 1'
#
loop_
_entity.id
_entity.type
_entity.pdbx_description
1 polymer ?
#
loop_
_entity_poly.entity_id
_entity_poly.type
_entity_poly.pdbx_seq_one_letter_code
_entity_poly.pdbx_strand_id
1 'polypeptide(L)'
;MNAEPENAPPLTLVETPAALRELVARVSSRARVALDTEADSLHAYPEKLCLVQVSLRGEGVAPVDALVDPLAPALAEDSALTPLLEVLRPRELLL
;
A
#
# COMPACT_ATOMS: atom_id res chain seq x y z
N MET A 1 5.13 -6.27 25.18
CA MET A 1 4.66 -4.88 25.09
C MET A 1 3.70 -4.86 23.92
N ASN A 2 2.43 -5.16 24.17
CA ASN A 2 1.43 -5.23 23.11
C ASN A 2 1.04 -3.78 22.82
N ALA A 3 1.21 -3.32 21.59
CA ALA A 3 0.56 -2.09 21.18
C ALA A 3 -0.94 -2.36 21.26
N GLU A 4 -1.63 -1.72 22.20
CA GLU A 4 -3.08 -1.73 22.27
C GLU A 4 -3.65 -1.17 20.95
N PRO A 5 -4.67 -1.80 20.34
CA PRO A 5 -5.21 -1.39 19.03
C PRO A 5 -5.90 -0.01 19.06
N GLU A 6 -6.09 0.58 20.24
CA GLU A 6 -6.80 1.85 20.46
C GLU A 6 -6.10 3.08 19.83
N ASN A 7 -4.83 2.97 19.42
CA ASN A 7 -4.05 4.07 18.85
C ASN A 7 -3.48 3.79 17.44
N ALA A 8 -3.96 2.75 16.77
CA ALA A 8 -3.61 2.48 15.37
C ALA A 8 -4.26 3.51 14.44
N PRO A 9 -3.59 3.95 13.36
CA PRO A 9 -4.25 4.80 12.37
C PRO A 9 -5.44 4.05 11.75
N PRO A 10 -6.47 4.78 11.29
CA PRO A 10 -7.56 4.16 10.55
C PRO A 10 -7.02 3.48 9.29
N LEU A 11 -7.46 2.26 9.06
CA LEU A 11 -7.10 1.49 7.87
C LEU A 11 -7.82 2.08 6.64
N THR A 12 -7.05 2.42 5.62
CA THR A 12 -7.59 2.94 4.35
C THR A 12 -7.59 1.85 3.30
N LEU A 13 -8.75 1.50 2.77
CA LEU A 13 -8.88 0.62 1.62
C LEU A 13 -8.76 1.42 0.31
N VAL A 14 -7.87 1.00 -0.58
CA VAL A 14 -7.54 1.69 -1.83
C VAL A 14 -7.95 0.81 -3.01
N GLU A 15 -9.16 1.09 -3.51
CA GLU A 15 -9.78 0.36 -4.63
C GLU A 15 -10.02 1.28 -5.85
N THR A 16 -9.66 2.56 -5.76
CA THR A 16 -9.92 3.55 -6.80
C THR A 16 -8.67 4.32 -7.20
N PRO A 17 -8.57 4.80 -8.46
CA PRO A 17 -7.46 5.65 -8.88
C PRO A 17 -7.31 6.93 -8.05
N ALA A 18 -8.41 7.48 -7.51
CA ALA A 18 -8.36 8.68 -6.68
C ALA A 18 -7.68 8.40 -5.33
N ALA A 19 -8.13 7.35 -4.63
CA ALA A 19 -7.51 6.91 -3.38
C ALA A 19 -6.03 6.51 -3.59
N LEU A 20 -5.72 5.87 -4.74
CA LEU A 20 -4.34 5.51 -5.08
C LEU A 20 -3.45 6.75 -5.24
N ARG A 21 -3.94 7.81 -5.90
CA ARG A 21 -3.21 9.09 -6.03
C ARG A 21 -2.99 9.75 -4.67
N GLU A 22 -3.95 9.69 -3.77
CA GLU A 22 -3.80 10.21 -2.41
C GLU A 22 -2.72 9.43 -1.64
N LEU A 23 -2.73 8.10 -1.73
CA LEU A 23 -1.70 7.26 -1.13
C LEU A 23 -0.31 7.59 -1.71
N VAL A 24 -0.20 7.74 -3.03
CA VAL A 24 1.04 8.13 -3.71
C VAL A 24 1.57 9.46 -3.18
N ALA A 25 0.70 10.47 -3.02
CA ALA A 25 1.09 11.75 -2.44
C ALA A 25 1.60 11.59 -0.99
N ARG A 26 0.97 10.74 -0.18
CA ARG A 26 1.45 10.44 1.18
C ARG A 26 2.80 9.74 1.17
N VAL A 27 2.99 8.73 0.32
CA VAL A 27 4.26 7.99 0.17
C VAL A 27 5.38 8.93 -0.29
N SER A 28 5.08 9.90 -1.17
CA SER A 28 6.08 10.84 -1.69
C SER A 28 6.78 11.68 -0.62
N SER A 29 6.10 11.89 0.52
CA SER A 29 6.62 12.65 1.67
C SER A 29 7.44 11.82 2.66
N ARG A 30 7.64 10.53 2.39
CA ARG A 30 8.29 9.58 3.31
C ARG A 30 9.58 9.03 2.70
N ALA A 31 10.63 8.98 3.51
CA ALA A 31 11.87 8.31 3.12
C ALA A 31 11.79 6.79 3.29
N ARG A 32 11.04 6.33 4.31
CA ARG A 32 10.86 4.92 4.66
C ARG A 32 9.41 4.50 4.52
N VAL A 33 9.19 3.32 3.96
CA VAL A 33 7.86 2.75 3.74
C VAL A 33 7.89 1.28 4.14
N ALA A 34 7.00 0.87 5.04
CA ALA A 34 6.76 -0.56 5.25
C ALA A 34 5.83 -1.06 4.15
N LEU A 35 6.22 -2.15 3.50
CA LEU A 35 5.56 -2.73 2.33
C LEU A 35 5.48 -4.25 2.51
N ASP A 36 4.29 -4.79 2.36
CA ASP A 36 4.06 -6.23 2.29
C ASP A 36 3.11 -6.56 1.12
N THR A 37 3.09 -7.81 0.70
CA THR A 37 2.26 -8.27 -0.42
C THR A 37 1.64 -9.63 -0.13
N GLU A 38 0.37 -9.79 -0.46
CA GLU A 38 -0.31 -11.08 -0.45
C GLU A 38 -0.52 -11.56 -1.89
N ALA A 39 -0.36 -12.87 -2.10
CA ALA A 39 -0.59 -13.51 -3.39
C ALA A 39 -1.39 -14.82 -3.22
N ASP A 40 -2.22 -15.14 -4.22
CA ASP A 40 -2.89 -16.43 -4.30
C ASP A 40 -2.04 -17.40 -5.15
N SER A 41 -1.49 -18.41 -4.49
CA SER A 41 -0.57 -19.40 -5.08
C SER A 41 -1.15 -20.80 -5.24
N LEU A 42 -2.35 -21.10 -4.70
CA LEU A 42 -2.82 -22.49 -4.62
C LEU A 42 -3.28 -23.06 -5.98
N HIS A 43 -3.74 -22.22 -6.92
CA HIS A 43 -4.19 -22.65 -8.26
C HIS A 43 -3.94 -21.66 -9.42
N ALA A 44 -3.11 -20.62 -9.24
CA ALA A 44 -2.81 -19.65 -10.29
C ALA A 44 -1.33 -19.72 -10.70
N TYR A 45 -1.07 -20.04 -11.98
CA TYR A 45 0.24 -19.83 -12.60
C TYR A 45 0.08 -18.94 -13.85
N PRO A 46 0.71 -17.76 -13.89
CA PRO A 46 1.51 -17.17 -12.81
C PRO A 46 0.67 -16.80 -11.58
N GLU A 47 1.34 -16.74 -10.42
CA GLU A 47 0.73 -16.31 -9.15
C GLU A 47 0.15 -14.90 -9.30
N LYS A 48 -1.00 -14.65 -8.66
CA LYS A 48 -1.67 -13.36 -8.74
C LYS A 48 -1.47 -12.59 -7.44
N LEU A 49 -0.93 -11.39 -7.55
CA LEU A 49 -0.92 -10.40 -6.46
C LEU A 49 -2.37 -10.07 -6.10
N CYS A 50 -2.78 -10.34 -4.87
CA CYS A 50 -4.15 -10.08 -4.40
C CYS A 50 -4.23 -8.89 -3.46
N LEU A 51 -3.13 -8.50 -2.80
CA LEU A 51 -3.10 -7.32 -1.95
C LEU A 51 -1.70 -6.72 -1.84
N VAL A 52 -1.64 -5.41 -1.67
CA VAL A 52 -0.42 -4.70 -1.26
C VAL A 52 -0.71 -3.93 0.02
N GLN A 53 0.04 -4.19 1.08
CA GLN A 53 -0.07 -3.47 2.35
C GLN A 53 1.01 -2.38 2.43
N VAL A 54 0.61 -1.16 2.77
CA VAL A 54 1.52 -0.01 2.92
C VAL A 54 1.33 0.65 4.28
N SER A 55 2.41 0.78 5.04
CA SER A 55 2.42 1.48 6.33
C SER A 55 3.45 2.60 6.36
N LEU A 56 3.00 3.80 6.70
CA LEU A 56 3.82 5.02 6.80
C LEU A 56 3.90 5.48 8.25
N ARG A 57 5.13 5.70 8.73
CA ARG A 57 5.45 6.20 10.08
C ARG A 57 6.49 7.32 10.01
N GLY A 58 6.63 8.09 11.10
CA GLY A 58 7.57 9.21 11.18
C GLY A 58 7.09 10.33 12.11
N GLU A 59 8.02 11.07 12.70
CA GLU A 59 7.70 12.18 13.59
C GLU A 59 7.05 13.35 12.83
N GLY A 60 6.09 14.02 13.46
CA GLY A 60 5.45 15.22 12.90
C GLY A 60 4.52 14.98 11.71
N VAL A 61 4.26 13.72 11.32
CA VAL A 61 3.34 13.39 10.23
C VAL A 61 2.37 12.28 10.66
N ALA A 62 1.08 12.47 10.37
CA ALA A 62 0.05 11.48 10.70
C ALA A 62 0.40 10.08 10.13
N PRO A 63 0.31 9.01 10.93
CA PRO A 63 0.55 7.65 10.44
C PRO A 63 -0.53 7.24 9.43
N VAL A 64 -0.15 6.35 8.50
CA VAL A 64 -1.06 5.80 7.48
C VAL A 64 -0.88 4.30 7.45
N ASP A 65 -2.00 3.57 7.47
CA ASP A 65 -2.05 2.15 7.10
C ASP A 65 -3.05 2.01 5.95
N ALA A 66 -2.59 1.41 4.85
CA ALA A 66 -3.37 1.26 3.63
C ALA A 66 -3.31 -0.17 3.09
N LEU A 67 -4.47 -0.67 2.66
CA LEU A 67 -4.61 -1.89 1.87
C LEU A 67 -4.94 -1.49 0.44
N VAL A 68 -4.05 -1.78 -0.50
CA VAL A 68 -4.30 -1.56 -1.92
C VAL A 68 -4.78 -2.87 -2.51
N ASP A 69 -5.94 -2.84 -3.16
CA ASP A 69 -6.53 -4.00 -3.84
C ASP A 69 -6.27 -3.89 -5.36
N PRO A 70 -5.30 -4.65 -5.91
CA PRO A 70 -5.02 -4.67 -7.34
C PRO A 70 -6.14 -5.32 -8.17
N LEU A 71 -7.03 -6.08 -7.52
CA LEU A 71 -8.12 -6.81 -8.16
C LEU A 71 -9.41 -5.98 -8.23
N ALA A 72 -9.44 -4.80 -7.60
CA ALA A 72 -10.56 -3.89 -7.66
C ALA A 72 -10.89 -3.50 -9.11
N PRO A 73 -12.17 -3.50 -9.53
CA PRO A 73 -12.54 -3.21 -10.93
C PRO A 73 -12.04 -1.86 -11.46
N ALA A 74 -11.90 -0.86 -10.59
CA ALA A 74 -11.41 0.46 -10.98
C ALA A 74 -9.87 0.54 -11.10
N LEU A 75 -9.15 -0.51 -10.74
CA LEU A 75 -7.69 -0.67 -10.86
C LEU A 75 -7.30 -1.86 -11.76
N ALA A 76 -8.24 -2.40 -12.54
CA ALA A 76 -8.04 -3.61 -13.34
C ALA A 76 -7.07 -3.46 -14.54
N GLU A 77 -6.70 -2.23 -14.91
CA GLU A 77 -5.70 -1.98 -15.95
C GLU A 77 -4.30 -2.38 -15.45
N ASP A 78 -3.51 -3.07 -16.28
CA ASP A 78 -2.18 -3.58 -15.88
C ASP A 78 -1.23 -2.49 -15.35
N SER A 79 -1.38 -1.25 -15.84
CA SER A 79 -0.57 -0.09 -15.41
C SER A 79 -1.17 0.70 -14.25
N ALA A 80 -2.29 0.27 -13.67
CA ALA A 80 -2.99 1.03 -12.64
C ALA A 80 -2.10 1.32 -11.42
N LEU A 81 -1.25 0.36 -11.04
CA LEU A 81 -0.34 0.49 -9.90
C LEU A 81 0.98 1.19 -10.23
N THR A 82 1.26 1.50 -11.51
CA THR A 82 2.53 2.15 -11.90
C THR A 82 2.85 3.39 -11.06
N PRO A 83 1.91 4.31 -10.74
CA PRO A 83 2.23 5.47 -9.90
C PRO A 83 2.72 5.09 -8.49
N LEU A 84 2.15 4.02 -7.91
CA LEU A 84 2.58 3.51 -6.61
C LEU A 84 3.99 2.89 -6.71
N LEU A 85 4.24 2.10 -7.75
CA LEU A 85 5.55 1.48 -7.95
C LEU A 85 6.65 2.53 -8.16
N GLU A 86 6.41 3.54 -9.01
CA GLU A 86 7.37 4.62 -9.26
C GLU A 86 7.63 5.47 -8.02
N VAL A 87 6.59 5.77 -7.23
CA VAL A 87 6.77 6.53 -5.99
C VAL A 87 7.47 5.70 -4.92
N LEU A 88 7.45 4.36 -4.95
CA LEU A 88 8.16 3.51 -4.00
C LEU A 88 9.65 3.32 -4.36
N ARG A 89 10.01 3.31 -5.65
CA ARG A 89 11.38 3.03 -6.13
C ARG A 89 12.51 3.75 -5.38
N PRO A 90 12.44 5.06 -5.10
CA PRO A 90 13.53 5.75 -4.40
C PRO A 90 13.42 5.73 -2.86
N ARG A 91 12.50 4.94 -2.28
CA ARG A 91 12.27 4.86 -0.82
C ARG A 91 13.03 3.68 -0.24
N GLU A 92 13.39 3.79 1.03
CA GLU A 92 13.85 2.65 1.83
C GLU A 92 12.63 1.80 2.19
N LEU A 93 12.55 0.59 1.63
CA LEU A 93 11.46 -0.35 1.89
C LEU A 93 11.80 -1.22 3.09
N LEU A 94 10.86 -1.30 4.03
CA LEU A 94 10.89 -2.22 5.15
C LEU A 94 9.93 -3.37 4.80
N LEU A 95 10.48 -4.57 4.61
CA LEU A 95 9.74 -5.79 4.33
C LEU A 95 9.60 -6.62 5.62
#